data_AF-A0A1H5HQN7-F1
#
_entry.id   AF-A0A1H5HQN7-F1
#
_cell.length_a   1.000
_cell.length_b   1.000
_cell.length_c   1.000
_cell.angle_alpha   90.00
_cell.angle_beta   90.00
_cell.angle_gamma   90.00
#
_symmetry.space_group_name_H-M   'P 1'
#
loop_
_entity.id
_entity.type
_entity.pdbx_description
1 polymer ?
#
loop_
_entity_poly.entity_id
_entity_poly.type
_entity_poly.pdbx_seq_one_letter_code
_entity_poly.pdbx_strand_id
1 'polypeptide(L)'
;MKQVFTFLIVIFITITIKAQEYSFIPKDLKELPLEELMKKGPPENLDLVFYEDGTKTTLKEIMPLIMNGIVLPKMFVDNNNNYKALVIVGGRYSFLPKGLKPISSEELMRRGLPKKIALIFLDDGTEITKKIAKELINNGKAMPQMFVDKNGAFKALVLIKYKDTSDPYKDIKNPTGELAKNFSIETIDGKKYTLNDLKGKKVVLNFWFISCKPCVDEMPSLNKLIEKYKNNKDVIFLAIGLDKKSSIKEFLKITKFNYQIVASGDEISNLYGVEVYPTHFVIGKDSKIEYFAIGSGDRIIRKIEKAINNK
;
A
#
# COMPACT_ATOMS: atom_id res chain seq x y z
N MET A 1 -0.37 -56.19 10.99
CA MET A 1 -1.28 -55.55 11.96
C MET A 1 -0.62 -54.49 12.86
N LYS A 2 0.66 -54.61 13.26
CA LYS A 2 1.31 -53.59 14.11
C LYS A 2 1.64 -52.25 13.41
N GLN A 3 1.93 -52.23 12.11
CA GLN A 3 2.25 -50.99 11.38
C GLN A 3 1.04 -50.07 11.12
N VAL A 4 -0.17 -50.61 10.96
CA VAL A 4 -1.39 -49.82 10.74
C VAL A 4 -1.82 -49.11 12.03
N PHE A 5 -1.57 -49.72 13.19
CA PHE A 5 -1.87 -49.14 14.51
C PHE A 5 -0.91 -48.00 14.89
N THR A 6 0.38 -48.09 14.51
CA THR A 6 1.33 -47.00 14.71
C THR A 6 1.01 -45.79 13.82
N PHE A 7 0.52 -46.02 12.59
CA PHE A 7 0.09 -44.93 11.71
C PHE A 7 -1.18 -44.25 12.21
N LEU A 8 -2.16 -44.99 12.76
CA LEU A 8 -3.37 -44.41 13.35
C LEU A 8 -3.10 -43.65 14.65
N ILE A 9 -2.12 -44.06 15.46
CA ILE A 9 -1.72 -43.33 16.66
C ILE A 9 -0.90 -42.08 16.30
N VAL A 10 -0.04 -42.13 15.28
CA VAL A 10 0.67 -40.93 14.81
C VAL A 10 -0.27 -39.95 14.10
N ILE A 11 -1.29 -40.44 13.36
CA ILE A 11 -2.32 -39.58 12.73
C ILE A 11 -3.29 -39.01 13.76
N PHE A 12 -3.62 -39.74 14.84
CA PHE A 12 -4.41 -39.18 15.96
C PHE A 12 -3.60 -38.24 16.86
N ILE A 13 -2.28 -38.46 17.02
CA ILE A 13 -1.40 -37.55 17.75
C ILE A 13 -1.13 -36.27 16.94
N THR A 14 -1.06 -36.32 15.61
CA THR A 14 -1.02 -35.09 14.79
C THR A 14 -2.36 -34.37 14.72
N ILE A 15 -3.50 -35.08 14.87
CA ILE A 15 -4.83 -34.44 14.96
C ILE A 15 -5.09 -33.81 16.36
N THR A 16 -4.33 -34.21 17.39
CA THR A 16 -4.49 -33.66 18.76
C THR A 16 -3.44 -32.61 19.15
N ILE A 17 -2.46 -32.30 18.28
CA ILE A 17 -1.54 -31.15 18.45
C ILE A 17 -1.96 -30.02 17.52
N LYS A 18 -3.24 -29.62 17.61
CA LYS A 18 -3.67 -28.24 17.36
C LYS A 18 -4.01 -27.57 18.70
N ALA A 19 -3.23 -27.91 19.73
CA ALA A 19 -3.27 -27.30 21.04
C ALA A 19 -2.78 -25.84 20.93
N GLN A 20 -3.73 -24.98 20.57
CA GLN A 20 -3.85 -23.58 20.96
C GLN A 20 -2.57 -22.75 20.88
N GLU A 21 -2.35 -22.15 19.71
CA GLU A 21 -1.18 -21.32 19.39
C GLU A 21 -0.95 -20.17 20.40
N TYR A 22 -1.98 -19.73 21.15
CA TYR A 22 -1.89 -18.68 22.16
C TYR A 22 -2.64 -19.05 23.46
N SER A 23 -1.89 -19.40 24.53
CA SER A 23 -2.44 -19.79 25.83
C SER A 23 -3.22 -18.69 26.57
N PHE A 24 -3.01 -17.43 26.18
CA PHE A 24 -3.66 -16.24 26.74
C PHE A 24 -4.98 -15.86 26.04
N ILE A 25 -5.36 -16.58 24.98
CA ILE A 25 -6.65 -16.39 24.29
C ILE A 25 -7.69 -17.38 24.86
N PRO A 26 -8.89 -16.94 25.27
CA PRO A 26 -9.93 -17.83 25.76
C PRO A 26 -10.26 -18.95 24.76
N LYS A 27 -10.42 -20.18 25.28
CA LYS A 27 -10.56 -21.42 24.50
C LYS A 27 -11.83 -21.49 23.65
N ASP A 28 -12.85 -20.75 24.04
CA ASP A 28 -14.15 -20.66 23.39
C ASP A 28 -14.14 -19.74 22.17
N LEU A 29 -13.07 -18.96 21.97
CA LEU A 29 -12.93 -18.08 20.81
C LEU A 29 -12.39 -18.83 19.60
N LYS A 30 -12.87 -18.44 18.42
CA LYS A 30 -12.45 -19.00 17.13
C LYS A 30 -11.68 -17.95 16.35
N GLU A 31 -10.61 -18.36 15.70
CA GLU A 31 -9.90 -17.50 14.75
C GLU A 31 -10.81 -17.19 13.56
N LEU A 32 -10.94 -15.92 13.22
CA LEU A 32 -11.64 -15.44 12.04
C LEU A 32 -10.66 -15.41 10.86
N PRO A 33 -10.92 -16.13 9.76
CA PRO A 33 -10.07 -16.09 8.58
C PRO A 33 -9.85 -14.66 8.07
N LEU A 34 -8.63 -14.36 7.61
CA LEU A 34 -8.26 -13.02 7.16
C LEU A 34 -9.20 -12.50 6.05
N GLU A 35 -9.63 -13.38 5.14
CA GLU A 35 -10.57 -13.05 4.06
C GLU A 35 -11.93 -12.57 4.59
N GLU A 36 -12.41 -13.16 5.68
CA GLU A 36 -13.66 -12.74 6.33
C GLU A 36 -13.47 -11.46 7.13
N LEU A 37 -12.32 -11.30 7.80
CA LEU A 37 -11.95 -10.05 8.47
C LEU A 37 -11.91 -8.88 7.48
N MET A 38 -11.34 -9.08 6.29
CA MET A 38 -11.28 -8.07 5.23
C MET A 38 -12.67 -7.69 4.71
N LYS A 39 -13.63 -8.62 4.70
CA LYS A 39 -15.03 -8.33 4.33
C LYS A 39 -15.80 -7.60 5.43
N LYS A 40 -15.58 -7.98 6.68
CA LYS A 40 -16.30 -7.44 7.85
C LYS A 40 -15.72 -6.11 8.35
N GLY A 41 -14.47 -5.82 8.01
CA GLY A 41 -13.76 -4.60 8.42
C GLY A 41 -13.23 -4.68 9.86
N PRO A 42 -12.32 -3.77 10.25
CA PRO A 42 -11.72 -3.78 11.58
C PRO A 42 -12.73 -3.45 12.70
N PRO A 43 -12.52 -3.95 13.93
CA PRO A 43 -13.31 -3.53 15.09
C PRO A 43 -13.12 -2.04 15.42
N GLU A 44 -14.15 -1.40 15.96
CA GLU A 44 -14.04 -0.04 16.53
C GLU A 44 -13.30 -0.05 17.87
N ASN A 45 -13.55 -1.07 18.70
CA ASN A 45 -12.93 -1.27 20.00
C ASN A 45 -12.57 -2.75 20.22
N LEU A 46 -11.50 -2.98 21.00
CA LEU A 46 -11.09 -4.32 21.37
C LEU A 46 -10.25 -4.27 22.65
N ASP A 47 -10.68 -5.01 23.67
CA ASP A 47 -10.03 -5.00 24.99
C ASP A 47 -8.84 -5.96 25.08
N LEU A 48 -8.86 -7.01 24.26
CA LEU A 48 -7.86 -8.06 24.26
C LEU A 48 -6.98 -7.94 23.02
N VAL A 49 -5.91 -7.17 23.13
CA VAL A 49 -4.93 -6.99 22.05
C VAL A 49 -3.54 -7.39 22.53
N PHE A 50 -2.96 -8.37 21.87
CA PHE A 50 -1.70 -8.99 22.28
C PHE A 50 -0.73 -9.14 21.12
N TYR A 51 0.56 -9.22 21.42
CA TYR A 51 1.56 -9.83 20.53
C TYR A 51 1.59 -11.36 20.72
N GLU A 52 2.20 -12.12 19.81
CA GLU A 52 2.28 -13.61 19.89
C GLU A 52 2.83 -14.13 21.21
N ASP A 53 3.73 -13.38 21.86
CA ASP A 53 4.33 -13.77 23.13
C ASP A 53 3.49 -13.39 24.37
N GLY A 54 2.26 -12.90 24.15
CA GLY A 54 1.32 -12.52 25.21
C GLY A 54 1.53 -11.12 25.77
N THR A 55 2.45 -10.32 25.21
CA THR A 55 2.60 -8.91 25.58
C THR A 55 1.32 -8.14 25.22
N LYS A 56 0.71 -7.44 26.19
CA LYS A 56 -0.47 -6.59 25.97
C LYS A 56 -0.13 -5.30 25.21
N THR A 57 -1.05 -4.83 24.37
CA THR A 57 -1.01 -3.54 23.68
C THR A 57 -2.44 -3.03 23.46
N THR A 58 -2.63 -2.01 22.63
CA THR A 58 -3.95 -1.43 22.36
C THR A 58 -4.22 -1.38 20.87
N LEU A 59 -5.50 -1.45 20.48
CA LEU A 59 -5.92 -1.36 19.09
C LEU A 59 -5.40 -0.07 18.42
N LYS A 60 -5.42 1.05 19.16
CA LYS A 60 -4.93 2.36 18.68
C LYS A 60 -3.45 2.36 18.31
N GLU A 61 -2.62 1.64 19.06
CA GLU A 61 -1.17 1.58 18.81
C GLU A 61 -0.81 0.75 17.59
N ILE A 62 -1.61 -0.28 17.31
CA ILE A 62 -1.27 -1.34 16.36
C ILE A 62 -2.06 -1.24 15.06
N MET A 63 -3.19 -0.53 15.05
CA MET A 63 -3.97 -0.26 13.83
C MET A 63 -3.13 0.41 12.74
N PRO A 64 -2.29 1.44 13.02
CA PRO A 64 -1.41 2.00 11.99
C PRO A 64 -0.42 0.96 11.44
N LEU A 65 0.05 0.03 12.26
CA LEU A 65 0.99 -1.00 11.83
C LEU A 65 0.30 -2.04 10.94
N ILE A 66 -0.93 -2.45 11.30
CA ILE A 66 -1.77 -3.34 10.49
C ILE A 66 -2.07 -2.70 9.13
N MET A 67 -2.54 -1.44 9.14
CA MET A 67 -2.91 -0.73 7.91
C MET A 67 -1.72 -0.52 6.97
N ASN A 68 -0.50 -0.41 7.50
CA ASN A 68 0.72 -0.32 6.70
C ASN A 68 1.32 -1.69 6.35
N GLY A 69 0.62 -2.81 6.63
CA GLY A 69 1.10 -4.17 6.36
C GLY A 69 2.37 -4.54 7.14
N ILE A 70 2.64 -3.83 8.24
CA ILE A 70 3.85 -4.01 9.05
C ILE A 70 3.70 -5.22 9.96
N VAL A 71 2.48 -5.45 10.46
CA VAL A 71 2.14 -6.60 11.29
C VAL A 71 0.86 -7.24 10.78
N LEU A 72 0.70 -8.55 10.99
CA LEU A 72 -0.47 -9.29 10.56
C LEU A 72 -1.41 -9.51 11.76
N PRO A 73 -2.71 -9.19 11.62
CA PRO A 73 -3.68 -9.48 12.67
C PRO A 73 -4.23 -10.91 12.53
N LYS A 74 -4.22 -11.66 13.63
CA LYS A 74 -5.13 -12.80 13.86
C LYS A 74 -6.28 -12.35 14.73
N MET A 75 -7.46 -12.27 14.13
CA MET A 75 -8.68 -11.87 14.85
C MET A 75 -9.37 -13.10 15.43
N PHE A 76 -9.89 -12.98 16.64
CA PHE A 76 -10.63 -14.02 17.33
C PHE A 76 -12.04 -13.52 17.68
N VAL A 77 -13.04 -14.36 17.42
CA VAL A 77 -14.45 -14.07 17.60
C VAL A 77 -15.13 -15.06 18.54
N ASP A 78 -16.22 -14.62 19.18
CA ASP A 78 -17.13 -15.53 19.91
C ASP A 78 -18.03 -16.34 18.95
N ASN A 79 -18.87 -17.22 19.50
CA ASN A 79 -19.82 -18.03 18.71
C ASN A 79 -20.86 -17.22 17.94
N ASN A 80 -21.04 -15.94 18.26
CA ASN A 80 -21.93 -15.01 17.55
C ASN A 80 -21.15 -14.16 16.53
N ASN A 81 -19.90 -14.52 16.22
CA ASN A 81 -18.96 -13.80 15.37
C ASN A 81 -18.59 -12.39 15.88
N ASN A 82 -18.81 -12.04 17.14
CA ASN A 82 -18.38 -10.75 17.67
C ASN A 82 -16.87 -10.75 17.91
N TYR A 83 -16.19 -9.65 17.57
CA TYR A 83 -14.76 -9.50 17.84
C TYR A 83 -14.49 -9.53 19.33
N LYS A 84 -13.54 -10.37 19.76
CA LYS A 84 -13.18 -10.54 21.17
C LYS A 84 -11.71 -10.32 21.45
N ALA A 85 -10.84 -10.80 20.58
CA ALA A 85 -9.40 -10.62 20.76
C ALA A 85 -8.66 -10.50 19.43
N LEU A 86 -7.52 -9.82 19.46
CA LEU A 86 -6.60 -9.70 18.34
C LEU A 86 -5.21 -10.09 18.83
N VAL A 87 -4.60 -11.03 18.11
CA VAL A 87 -3.19 -11.36 18.27
C VAL A 87 -2.43 -10.81 17.08
N ILE A 88 -1.40 -10.04 17.37
CA ILE A 88 -0.48 -9.51 16.39
C ILE A 88 0.55 -10.60 16.17
N VAL A 89 0.40 -11.27 15.05
CA VAL A 89 1.32 -12.27 14.57
C VAL A 89 2.45 -11.56 13.83
N GLY A 90 3.62 -12.20 13.84
CA GLY A 90 4.79 -11.85 13.04
C GLY A 90 4.48 -10.92 11.89
N GLY A 91 5.14 -9.76 11.94
CA GLY A 91 5.09 -8.75 10.92
C GLY A 91 6.34 -8.74 10.05
N ARG A 92 6.33 -7.96 8.97
CA ARG A 92 7.50 -7.73 8.10
C ARG A 92 8.77 -7.34 8.88
N TYR A 93 8.65 -6.88 10.14
CA TYR A 93 9.76 -6.44 10.99
C TYR A 93 9.76 -7.02 12.41
N SER A 94 9.27 -8.24 12.62
CA SER A 94 9.25 -8.90 13.95
C SER A 94 10.63 -9.04 14.61
N PHE A 95 11.70 -8.97 13.82
CA PHE A 95 13.10 -8.97 14.27
C PHE A 95 13.56 -7.65 14.92
N LEU A 96 12.76 -6.57 14.84
CA LEU A 96 13.11 -5.31 15.48
C LEU A 96 12.80 -5.32 16.99
N PRO A 97 13.56 -4.56 17.81
CA PRO A 97 13.20 -4.33 19.20
C PRO A 97 11.77 -3.79 19.35
N LYS A 98 11.06 -4.25 20.38
CA LYS A 98 9.69 -3.82 20.66
C LYS A 98 9.60 -2.32 20.96
N GLY A 99 8.44 -1.74 20.66
CA GLY A 99 8.15 -0.33 20.93
C GLY A 99 8.75 0.65 19.92
N LEU A 100 9.42 0.15 18.88
CA LEU A 100 9.86 0.97 17.76
C LEU A 100 8.68 1.27 16.82
N LYS A 101 8.59 2.52 16.38
CA LYS A 101 7.54 3.00 15.47
C LYS A 101 8.14 3.38 14.12
N PRO A 102 7.55 2.96 12.99
CA PRO A 102 7.98 3.41 11.68
C PRO A 102 7.70 4.92 11.54
N ILE A 103 8.54 5.61 10.77
CA ILE A 103 8.24 6.96 10.31
C ILE A 103 8.09 6.98 8.78
N SER A 104 7.32 7.92 8.25
CA SER A 104 7.14 8.04 6.80
C SER A 104 8.45 8.46 6.12
N SER A 105 8.56 8.17 4.82
CA SER A 105 9.67 8.65 3.99
C SER A 105 9.75 10.18 3.97
N GLU A 106 8.61 10.86 4.04
CA GLU A 106 8.53 12.33 4.15
C GLU A 106 9.13 12.84 5.47
N GLU A 107 8.75 12.23 6.61
CA GLU A 107 9.30 12.54 7.93
C GLU A 107 10.81 12.28 7.96
N LEU A 108 11.26 11.19 7.33
CA LEU A 108 12.68 10.86 7.19
C LEU A 108 13.43 11.87 6.33
N MET A 109 12.87 12.30 5.19
CA MET A 109 13.47 13.31 4.31
C MET A 109 13.54 14.67 5.00
N ARG A 110 12.51 15.05 5.76
CA ARG A 110 12.45 16.28 6.55
C ARG A 110 13.49 16.29 7.66
N ARG A 111 13.64 15.17 8.38
CA ARG A 111 14.60 15.03 9.49
C ARG A 111 16.02 14.72 9.03
N GLY A 112 16.18 14.27 7.79
CA GLY A 112 17.42 13.74 7.23
C GLY A 112 17.78 12.36 7.80
N LEU A 113 18.57 11.60 7.03
CA LEU A 113 19.16 10.36 7.54
C LEU A 113 20.13 10.69 8.69
N PRO A 114 19.96 10.08 9.89
CA PRO A 114 20.85 10.33 11.00
C PRO A 114 22.28 9.86 10.69
N LYS A 115 23.27 10.58 11.21
CA LYS A 115 24.70 10.23 11.03
C LYS A 115 25.02 8.84 11.60
N LYS A 116 24.35 8.47 12.70
CA LYS A 116 24.50 7.21 13.41
C LYS A 116 23.15 6.49 13.49
N ILE A 117 23.11 5.25 13.04
CA ILE A 117 21.99 4.33 13.18
C ILE A 117 22.56 3.10 13.87
N ALA A 118 21.92 2.67 14.95
CA ALA A 118 22.43 1.56 15.76
C ALA A 118 22.15 0.21 15.08
N LEU A 119 21.02 0.08 14.40
CA LEU A 119 20.55 -1.18 13.83
C LEU A 119 20.16 -0.99 12.37
N ILE A 120 20.70 -1.82 11.47
CA ILE A 120 20.36 -1.77 10.05
C ILE A 120 20.08 -3.18 9.57
N PHE A 121 18.87 -3.42 9.06
CA PHE A 121 18.42 -4.73 8.62
C PHE A 121 17.89 -4.68 7.19
N LEU A 122 17.81 -5.84 6.56
CA LEU A 122 16.95 -6.11 5.41
C LEU A 122 15.54 -6.49 5.89
N ASP A 123 14.55 -6.49 5.01
CA ASP A 123 13.16 -6.86 5.34
C ASP A 123 12.95 -8.35 5.63
N ASP A 124 13.95 -9.20 5.33
CA ASP A 124 14.02 -10.59 5.79
C ASP A 124 14.61 -10.73 7.21
N GLY A 125 15.03 -9.62 7.83
CA GLY A 125 15.64 -9.59 9.17
C GLY A 125 17.16 -9.73 9.19
N THR A 126 17.81 -9.87 8.04
CA THR A 126 19.28 -9.95 7.96
C THR A 126 19.90 -8.62 8.37
N GLU A 127 20.79 -8.61 9.37
CA GLU A 127 21.56 -7.43 9.74
C GLU A 127 22.63 -7.10 8.69
N ILE A 128 22.75 -5.82 8.32
CA ILE A 128 23.68 -5.36 7.29
C ILE A 128 24.47 -4.13 7.73
N THR A 129 25.61 -3.90 7.08
CA THR A 129 26.43 -2.72 7.36
C THR A 129 25.87 -1.46 6.69
N LYS A 130 26.23 -0.28 7.21
CA LYS A 130 25.92 1.02 6.59
C LYS A 130 26.42 1.14 5.15
N LYS A 131 27.55 0.49 4.81
CA LYS A 131 28.12 0.47 3.46
C LYS A 131 27.17 -0.24 2.49
N ILE A 132 26.75 -1.46 2.84
CA ILE A 132 25.79 -2.26 2.05
C ILE A 132 24.46 -1.52 1.93
N ALA A 133 23.98 -0.94 3.02
CA ALA A 133 22.74 -0.19 3.01
C ALA A 133 22.78 1.00 2.03
N LYS A 134 23.87 1.77 2.05
CA LYS A 134 24.07 2.89 1.13
C LYS A 134 24.12 2.44 -0.32
N GLU A 135 24.78 1.32 -0.61
CA GLU A 135 24.86 0.74 -1.94
C GLU A 135 23.48 0.33 -2.47
N LEU A 136 22.69 -0.38 -1.66
CA LEU A 136 21.34 -0.81 -2.05
C LEU A 136 20.40 0.37 -2.31
N ILE A 137 20.44 1.41 -1.46
CA ILE A 137 19.64 2.62 -1.65
C ILE A 137 20.09 3.37 -2.92
N ASN A 138 21.39 3.58 -3.10
CA ASN A 138 21.93 4.33 -4.24
C ASN A 138 21.65 3.65 -5.57
N ASN A 139 21.66 2.31 -5.58
CA ASN A 139 21.37 1.51 -6.77
C ASN A 139 19.86 1.28 -6.97
N GLY A 140 18.99 1.86 -6.14
CA GLY A 140 17.54 1.68 -6.23
C GLY A 140 17.07 0.25 -5.98
N LYS A 141 17.87 -0.58 -5.31
CA LYS A 141 17.58 -2.00 -5.03
C LYS A 141 16.79 -2.22 -3.75
N ALA A 142 16.63 -1.19 -2.93
CA ALA A 142 15.84 -1.27 -1.70
C ALA A 142 15.27 0.08 -1.30
N MET A 143 14.07 0.05 -0.69
CA MET A 143 13.44 1.22 -0.09
C MET A 143 13.78 1.31 1.41
N PRO A 144 14.27 2.46 1.90
CA PRO A 144 14.56 2.64 3.32
C PRO A 144 13.27 2.90 4.12
N GLN A 145 13.05 2.11 5.17
CA GLN A 145 12.03 2.31 6.19
C GLN A 145 12.70 2.59 7.53
N MET A 146 12.51 3.79 8.07
CA MET A 146 13.13 4.21 9.34
C MET A 146 12.21 3.97 10.52
N PHE A 147 12.80 3.63 11.68
CA PHE A 147 12.12 3.39 12.94
C PHE A 147 12.69 4.24 14.08
N VAL A 148 11.79 4.73 14.94
CA VAL A 148 12.10 5.58 16.09
C VAL A 148 11.58 4.98 17.39
N ASP A 149 12.19 5.33 18.52
CA ASP A 149 11.66 5.01 19.85
C ASP A 149 10.51 5.95 20.27
N LYS A 150 9.97 5.75 21.48
CA LYS A 150 8.90 6.58 22.06
C LYS A 150 9.24 8.08 22.16
N ASN A 151 10.52 8.43 22.18
CA ASN A 151 11.01 9.81 22.23
C ASN A 151 11.32 10.36 20.83
N GLY A 152 11.03 9.59 19.78
CA GLY A 152 11.29 9.96 18.39
C GLY A 152 12.75 9.80 17.97
N ALA A 153 13.63 9.22 18.79
CA ALA A 153 15.03 9.02 18.41
C ALA A 153 15.15 7.85 17.42
N PHE A 154 15.93 8.03 16.35
CA PHE A 154 16.18 6.98 15.37
C PHE A 154 16.88 5.77 16.00
N LYS A 155 16.35 4.57 15.75
CA LYS A 155 16.90 3.32 16.31
C LYS A 155 17.27 2.31 15.24
N ALA A 156 16.38 2.08 14.28
CA ALA A 156 16.58 1.07 13.26
C ALA A 156 16.24 1.59 11.86
N LEU A 157 17.01 1.13 10.88
CA LEU A 157 16.71 1.27 9.47
C LEU A 157 16.48 -0.12 8.90
N VAL A 158 15.30 -0.35 8.30
CA VAL A 158 15.05 -1.57 7.53
C VAL A 158 15.07 -1.22 6.05
N LEU A 159 15.83 -1.96 5.28
CA LEU A 159 15.83 -1.89 3.83
C LEU A 159 14.91 -2.96 3.28
N ILE A 160 13.79 -2.51 2.75
CA ILE A 160 12.85 -3.37 2.05
C ILE A 160 13.47 -3.66 0.68
N LYS A 161 14.04 -4.85 0.52
CA LYS A 161 14.53 -5.28 -0.79
C LYS A 161 13.34 -5.34 -1.72
N TYR A 162 13.51 -4.81 -2.92
CA TYR A 162 12.64 -5.24 -3.99
C TYR A 162 12.94 -6.73 -4.20
N LYS A 163 11.93 -7.59 -4.02
CA LYS A 163 12.10 -9.04 -4.23
C LYS A 163 12.77 -9.23 -5.60
N ASP A 164 13.75 -10.12 -5.66
CA ASP A 164 14.46 -10.50 -6.90
C ASP A 164 13.56 -11.35 -7.85
N THR A 165 12.25 -11.09 -7.84
CA THR A 165 11.43 -11.25 -9.03
C THR A 165 11.74 -10.01 -9.84
N SER A 166 12.35 -10.16 -11.02
CA SER A 166 12.59 -9.10 -12.01
C SER A 166 12.04 -7.75 -11.58
N ASP A 167 12.91 -6.76 -11.28
CA ASP A 167 12.56 -5.36 -11.01
C ASP A 167 11.10 -5.09 -11.42
N PRO A 168 10.15 -4.77 -10.51
CA PRO A 168 8.73 -4.77 -10.86
C PRO A 168 8.39 -3.77 -11.97
N TYR A 169 9.35 -2.96 -12.41
CA TYR A 169 9.29 -2.07 -13.56
C TYR A 169 9.96 -2.64 -14.83
N LYS A 170 10.80 -3.68 -14.73
CA LYS A 170 11.61 -4.31 -15.79
C LYS A 170 10.77 -4.92 -16.91
N ASP A 171 9.67 -5.56 -16.53
CA ASP A 171 8.74 -6.17 -17.48
C ASP A 171 7.59 -5.20 -17.83
N ILE A 172 7.51 -4.04 -17.17
CA ILE A 172 6.56 -2.98 -17.52
C ILE A 172 7.05 -2.22 -18.74
N LYS A 173 6.53 -2.63 -19.90
CA LYS A 173 6.76 -1.94 -21.16
C LYS A 173 6.33 -0.48 -21.05
N ASN A 174 7.25 0.45 -21.31
CA ASN A 174 6.92 1.87 -21.44
C ASN A 174 6.09 2.09 -22.72
N PRO A 175 4.81 2.49 -22.62
CA PRO A 175 3.93 2.62 -23.77
C PRO A 175 3.97 4.01 -24.42
N THR A 176 4.94 4.86 -24.05
CA THR A 176 5.12 6.19 -24.65
C THR A 176 5.27 6.06 -26.17
N GLY A 177 4.50 6.85 -26.91
CA GLY A 177 4.41 6.84 -28.37
C GLY A 177 3.31 5.94 -28.93
N GLU A 178 2.79 5.00 -28.14
CA GLU A 178 1.65 4.16 -28.55
C GLU A 178 0.33 4.95 -28.48
N LEU A 179 -0.68 4.50 -29.24
CA LEU A 179 -2.05 4.98 -29.07
C LEU A 179 -2.60 4.55 -27.70
N ALA A 180 -3.24 5.48 -27.01
CA ALA A 180 -3.96 5.20 -25.79
C ALA A 180 -5.08 4.19 -26.03
N LYS A 181 -5.31 3.28 -25.07
CA LYS A 181 -6.38 2.28 -25.16
C LYS A 181 -7.73 2.98 -25.05
N ASN A 182 -8.65 2.62 -25.95
CA ASN A 182 -9.98 3.22 -25.95
C ASN A 182 -10.75 2.85 -24.67
N PHE A 183 -11.36 3.84 -24.03
CA PHE A 183 -12.14 3.64 -22.81
C PHE A 183 -13.44 4.44 -22.87
N SER A 184 -14.41 4.00 -22.06
CA SER A 184 -15.62 4.72 -21.69
C SER A 184 -15.74 4.67 -20.18
N ILE A 185 -15.83 5.83 -19.53
CA ILE A 185 -15.82 5.94 -18.07
C ILE A 185 -16.88 6.94 -17.60
N GLU A 186 -17.36 6.74 -16.38
CA GLU A 186 -18.20 7.67 -15.66
C GLU A 186 -17.54 8.05 -14.33
N THR A 187 -17.45 9.33 -14.07
CA THR A 187 -16.90 9.85 -12.82
C THR A 187 -17.91 9.78 -11.68
N ILE A 188 -17.45 9.89 -10.44
CA ILE A 188 -18.31 9.79 -9.25
C ILE A 188 -19.37 10.90 -9.14
N ASP A 189 -19.17 12.01 -9.84
CA ASP A 189 -20.10 13.13 -10.03
C ASP A 189 -21.00 12.99 -11.27
N GLY A 190 -20.90 11.88 -12.01
CA GLY A 190 -21.80 11.50 -13.10
C GLY A 190 -21.40 12.00 -14.49
N LYS A 191 -20.20 12.55 -14.64
CA LYS A 191 -19.69 12.99 -15.94
C LYS A 191 -19.14 11.81 -16.72
N LYS A 192 -19.55 11.70 -17.97
CA LYS A 192 -19.11 10.63 -18.87
C LYS A 192 -18.00 11.11 -19.79
N TYR A 193 -17.04 10.24 -20.03
CA TYR A 193 -15.94 10.48 -20.95
C TYR A 193 -15.68 9.24 -21.79
N THR A 194 -15.51 9.43 -23.09
CA THR A 194 -14.83 8.47 -23.95
C THR A 194 -13.51 9.04 -24.44
N LEU A 195 -12.56 8.18 -24.80
CA LEU A 195 -11.30 8.65 -25.39
C LEU A 195 -11.54 9.45 -26.68
N ASN A 196 -12.59 9.12 -27.43
CA ASN A 196 -12.95 9.83 -28.65
C ASN A 196 -13.44 11.27 -28.38
N ASP A 197 -14.21 11.48 -27.31
CA ASP A 197 -14.66 12.82 -26.88
C ASP A 197 -13.50 13.70 -26.40
N LEU A 198 -12.38 13.07 -26.01
CA LEU A 198 -11.20 13.72 -25.49
C LEU A 198 -10.14 14.02 -26.58
N LYS A 199 -10.38 13.66 -27.84
CA LYS A 199 -9.51 14.04 -28.96
C LYS A 199 -9.33 15.55 -29.03
N GLY A 200 -8.11 15.99 -29.34
CA GLY A 200 -7.74 17.41 -29.34
C GLY A 200 -7.40 17.99 -27.96
N LYS A 201 -7.57 17.21 -26.88
CA LYS A 201 -7.23 17.61 -25.50
C LYS A 201 -6.05 16.80 -24.97
N LYS A 202 -5.36 17.36 -23.98
CA LYS A 202 -4.42 16.60 -23.13
C LYS A 202 -5.22 15.89 -22.05
N VAL A 203 -4.94 14.62 -21.81
CA VAL A 203 -5.58 13.84 -20.75
C VAL A 203 -4.53 13.30 -19.81
N VAL A 204 -4.65 13.59 -18.52
CA VAL A 204 -3.78 13.06 -17.48
C VAL A 204 -4.55 11.99 -16.73
N LEU A 205 -4.12 10.73 -16.87
CA LEU A 205 -4.65 9.62 -16.09
C LEU A 205 -3.77 9.38 -14.87
N ASN A 206 -4.38 9.23 -13.71
CA ASN A 206 -3.75 8.77 -12.48
C ASN A 206 -4.47 7.51 -12.00
N PHE A 207 -3.74 6.44 -11.76
CA PHE A 207 -4.28 5.18 -11.22
C PHE A 207 -3.93 5.09 -9.75
N TRP A 208 -4.93 4.83 -8.89
CA TRP A 208 -4.75 4.88 -7.43
C TRP A 208 -5.79 4.01 -6.68
N PHE A 209 -5.60 3.87 -5.37
CA PHE A 209 -6.59 3.32 -4.44
C PHE A 209 -6.42 3.96 -3.04
N ILE A 210 -7.45 3.89 -2.20
CA ILE A 210 -7.54 4.63 -0.91
C ILE A 210 -6.38 4.29 0.03
N SER A 211 -6.04 3.01 0.16
CA SER A 211 -4.95 2.54 1.03
C SER A 211 -3.55 2.63 0.38
N CYS A 212 -3.43 3.23 -0.81
CA CYS A 212 -2.14 3.46 -1.47
C CYS A 212 -1.45 4.68 -0.85
N LYS A 213 -0.61 4.46 0.16
CA LYS A 213 0.10 5.56 0.84
C LYS A 213 0.86 6.48 -0.14
N PRO A 214 1.67 5.98 -1.10
CA PRO A 214 2.36 6.85 -2.05
C PRO A 214 1.42 7.68 -2.93
N CYS A 215 0.23 7.15 -3.24
CA CYS A 215 -0.80 7.87 -3.99
C CYS A 215 -1.39 9.03 -3.16
N VAL A 216 -1.71 8.78 -1.88
CA VAL A 216 -2.24 9.80 -0.98
C VAL A 216 -1.21 10.90 -0.71
N ASP A 217 0.06 10.52 -0.50
CA ASP A 217 1.15 11.45 -0.22
C ASP A 217 1.41 12.42 -1.41
N GLU A 218 1.10 12.04 -2.66
CA GLU A 218 1.29 12.92 -3.84
C GLU A 218 0.09 13.84 -4.17
N MET A 219 -1.09 13.58 -3.61
CA MET A 219 -2.31 14.34 -3.90
C MET A 219 -2.15 15.86 -3.71
N PRO A 220 -1.49 16.37 -2.65
CA PRO A 220 -1.30 17.81 -2.49
C PRO A 220 -0.52 18.45 -3.65
N SER A 221 0.50 17.77 -4.17
CA SER A 221 1.31 18.27 -5.29
C SER A 221 0.58 18.14 -6.63
N LEU A 222 -0.19 17.06 -6.82
CA LEU A 222 -1.10 16.91 -7.96
C LEU A 222 -2.20 17.99 -7.97
N ASN A 223 -2.77 18.31 -6.81
CA ASN A 223 -3.75 19.40 -6.68
C ASN A 223 -3.17 20.76 -7.07
N LYS A 224 -1.91 21.04 -6.67
CA LYS A 224 -1.19 22.24 -7.10
C LYS A 224 -0.97 22.27 -8.61
N LEU A 225 -0.68 21.12 -9.24
CA LEU A 225 -0.57 21.02 -10.69
C LEU A 225 -1.90 21.35 -11.36
N ILE A 226 -3.01 20.73 -10.93
CA ILE A 226 -4.35 20.99 -11.48
C ILE A 226 -4.73 22.48 -11.38
N GLU A 227 -4.42 23.11 -10.24
CA GLU A 227 -4.71 24.53 -10.02
C GLU A 227 -4.10 25.44 -11.08
N LYS A 228 -2.91 25.10 -11.62
CA LYS A 228 -2.27 25.84 -12.73
C LYS A 228 -3.08 25.75 -14.03
N TYR A 229 -3.86 24.69 -14.22
CA TYR A 229 -4.64 24.41 -15.42
C TYR A 229 -6.15 24.61 -15.25
N LYS A 230 -6.63 25.13 -14.11
CA LYS A 230 -8.06 25.28 -13.81
C LYS A 230 -8.88 26.04 -14.87
N ASN A 231 -8.23 26.97 -15.58
CA ASN A 231 -8.84 27.78 -16.63
C ASN A 231 -8.63 27.21 -18.04
N ASN A 232 -7.86 26.12 -18.16
CA ASN A 232 -7.55 25.50 -19.44
C ASN A 232 -8.46 24.29 -19.68
N LYS A 233 -9.49 24.49 -20.51
CA LYS A 233 -10.47 23.43 -20.87
C LYS A 233 -9.89 22.33 -21.77
N ASP A 234 -8.65 22.48 -22.23
CA ASP A 234 -7.97 21.50 -23.09
C ASP A 234 -7.07 20.54 -22.32
N VAL A 235 -7.09 20.59 -20.99
CA VAL A 235 -6.42 19.62 -20.12
C VAL A 235 -7.43 18.98 -19.20
N ILE A 236 -7.54 17.66 -19.26
CA ILE A 236 -8.49 16.87 -18.48
C ILE A 236 -7.71 15.95 -17.53
N PHE A 237 -8.00 16.04 -16.23
CA PHE A 237 -7.38 15.21 -15.19
C PHE A 237 -8.39 14.16 -14.71
N LEU A 238 -8.10 12.88 -14.92
CA LEU A 238 -8.94 11.73 -14.56
C LEU A 238 -8.19 10.78 -13.62
N ALA A 239 -8.76 10.51 -12.46
CA ALA A 239 -8.17 9.62 -11.48
C ALA A 239 -8.99 8.33 -11.40
N ILE A 240 -8.39 7.24 -11.87
CA ILE A 240 -8.97 5.91 -11.90
C ILE A 240 -8.72 5.24 -10.56
N GLY A 241 -9.74 5.27 -9.69
CA GLY A 241 -9.72 4.65 -8.37
C GLY A 241 -10.27 3.23 -8.41
N LEU A 242 -9.56 2.27 -7.81
CA LEU A 242 -10.03 0.87 -7.73
C LEU A 242 -11.19 0.68 -6.74
N ASP A 243 -11.24 1.51 -5.70
CA ASP A 243 -12.25 1.38 -4.64
C ASP A 243 -13.67 1.69 -5.12
N LYS A 244 -14.65 1.15 -4.39
CA LYS A 244 -16.07 1.44 -4.62
C LYS A 244 -16.37 2.92 -4.42
N LYS A 245 -17.37 3.42 -5.17
CA LYS A 245 -17.82 4.81 -5.13
C LYS A 245 -18.15 5.33 -3.73
N SER A 246 -18.75 4.49 -2.88
CA SER A 246 -19.06 4.85 -1.48
C SER A 246 -17.79 5.09 -0.65
N SER A 247 -16.82 4.18 -0.73
CA SER A 247 -15.54 4.29 0.00
C SER A 247 -14.75 5.51 -0.47
N ILE A 248 -14.70 5.75 -1.78
CA ILE A 248 -14.04 6.94 -2.35
C ILE A 248 -14.71 8.21 -1.84
N LYS A 249 -16.05 8.29 -1.84
CA LYS A 249 -16.77 9.45 -1.32
C LYS A 249 -16.46 9.72 0.15
N GLU A 250 -16.35 8.68 0.98
CA GLU A 250 -15.98 8.82 2.38
C GLU A 250 -14.56 9.36 2.55
N PHE A 251 -13.60 8.78 1.83
CA PHE A 251 -12.21 9.22 1.82
C PHE A 251 -12.07 10.70 1.42
N LEU A 252 -12.83 11.14 0.41
CA LEU A 252 -12.77 12.50 -0.11
C LEU A 252 -13.36 13.56 0.84
N LYS A 253 -14.09 13.17 1.90
CA LYS A 253 -14.52 14.11 2.94
C LYS A 253 -13.36 14.67 3.74
N ILE A 254 -12.29 13.88 3.90
CA ILE A 254 -11.13 14.22 4.73
C ILE A 254 -9.85 14.44 3.91
N THR A 255 -9.80 13.91 2.68
CA THR A 255 -8.64 14.06 1.80
C THR A 255 -9.03 14.75 0.50
N LYS A 256 -8.42 15.90 0.23
CA LYS A 256 -8.68 16.65 -0.99
C LYS A 256 -7.96 16.03 -2.19
N PHE A 257 -8.71 15.63 -3.20
CA PHE A 257 -8.16 15.21 -4.49
C PHE A 257 -8.98 15.82 -5.64
N ASN A 258 -8.39 16.79 -6.33
CA ASN A 258 -9.07 17.65 -7.31
C ASN A 258 -9.18 17.02 -8.71
N TYR A 259 -8.71 15.80 -8.90
CA TYR A 259 -8.95 15.05 -10.13
C TYR A 259 -10.45 14.78 -10.30
N GLN A 260 -10.88 14.53 -11.53
CA GLN A 260 -12.18 13.94 -11.77
C GLN A 260 -12.07 12.43 -11.53
N ILE A 261 -12.77 11.95 -10.51
CA ILE A 261 -12.52 10.62 -9.97
C ILE A 261 -13.49 9.62 -10.58
N VAL A 262 -12.95 8.49 -11.04
CA VAL A 262 -13.68 7.28 -11.44
C VAL A 262 -13.55 6.27 -10.31
N ALA A 263 -14.63 5.57 -10.00
CA ALA A 263 -14.66 4.51 -8.99
C ALA A 263 -14.73 3.13 -9.66
N SER A 264 -14.34 2.07 -8.95
CA SER A 264 -14.35 0.69 -9.46
C SER A 264 -13.65 0.57 -10.82
N GLY A 265 -12.48 1.22 -10.93
CA GLY A 265 -11.71 1.36 -12.16
C GLY A 265 -10.87 0.14 -12.55
N ASP A 266 -11.12 -1.03 -11.97
CA ASP A 266 -10.34 -2.26 -12.18
C ASP A 266 -10.22 -2.63 -13.67
N GLU A 267 -11.32 -2.53 -14.42
CA GLU A 267 -11.35 -2.83 -15.86
C GLU A 267 -10.41 -1.89 -16.64
N ILE A 268 -10.43 -0.59 -16.32
CA ILE A 268 -9.58 0.40 -16.97
C ILE A 268 -8.12 0.23 -16.56
N SER A 269 -7.86 -0.11 -15.29
CA SER A 269 -6.52 -0.44 -14.79
C SER A 269 -5.93 -1.61 -15.56
N ASN A 270 -6.70 -2.69 -15.72
CA ASN A 270 -6.30 -3.89 -16.46
C ASN A 270 -6.08 -3.59 -17.95
N LEU A 271 -6.98 -2.81 -18.57
CA LEU A 271 -6.88 -2.39 -19.96
C LEU A 271 -5.57 -1.64 -20.26
N TYR A 272 -5.13 -0.81 -19.32
CA TYR A 272 -3.88 -0.05 -19.41
C TYR A 272 -2.66 -0.83 -18.89
N GLY A 273 -2.82 -2.08 -18.45
CA GLY A 273 -1.74 -2.93 -17.93
C GLY A 273 -1.11 -2.37 -16.65
N VAL A 274 -1.90 -1.70 -15.80
CA VAL A 274 -1.41 -1.08 -14.58
C VAL A 274 -1.42 -2.08 -13.43
N GLU A 275 -0.22 -2.45 -12.98
CA GLU A 275 -0.01 -3.40 -11.88
C GLU A 275 0.61 -2.74 -10.63
N VAL A 276 1.09 -1.50 -10.77
CA VAL A 276 1.77 -0.72 -9.71
C VAL A 276 1.11 0.65 -9.56
N TYR A 277 1.06 1.16 -8.33
CA TYR A 277 0.37 2.41 -8.01
C TYR A 277 1.25 3.34 -7.16
N PRO A 278 1.21 4.67 -7.36
CA PRO A 278 0.45 5.32 -8.43
C PRO A 278 1.11 5.10 -9.79
N THR A 279 0.30 5.09 -10.84
CA THR A 279 0.76 5.11 -12.24
C THR A 279 0.12 6.29 -12.95
N HIS A 280 0.90 6.96 -13.78
CA HIS A 280 0.53 8.20 -14.45
C HIS A 280 0.70 8.05 -15.95
N PHE A 281 -0.30 8.50 -16.71
CA PHE A 281 -0.22 8.65 -18.15
C PHE A 281 -0.56 10.09 -18.53
N VAL A 282 0.13 10.64 -19.51
CA VAL A 282 -0.29 11.84 -20.23
C VAL A 282 -0.56 11.46 -21.67
N ILE A 283 -1.81 11.58 -22.08
CA ILE A 283 -2.28 11.33 -23.43
C ILE A 283 -2.33 12.67 -24.17
N GLY A 284 -1.74 12.69 -25.35
CA GLY A 284 -1.68 13.80 -26.28
C GLY A 284 -2.99 14.06 -27.01
N LYS A 285 -3.01 15.18 -27.73
CA LYS A 285 -4.18 15.61 -28.52
C LYS A 285 -4.50 14.66 -29.68
N ASP A 286 -3.50 13.92 -30.15
CA ASP A 286 -3.60 12.89 -31.18
C ASP A 286 -3.91 11.49 -30.61
N SER A 287 -4.28 11.42 -29.33
CA SER A 287 -4.55 10.19 -28.59
C SER A 287 -3.34 9.27 -28.39
N LYS A 288 -2.10 9.75 -28.60
CA LYS A 288 -0.89 8.99 -28.23
C LYS A 288 -0.48 9.26 -26.80
N ILE A 289 0.19 8.30 -26.18
CA ILE A 289 0.76 8.44 -24.83
C ILE A 289 2.07 9.24 -24.97
N GLU A 290 2.11 10.46 -24.45
CA GLU A 290 3.29 11.32 -24.49
C GLU A 290 4.19 11.16 -23.26
N TYR A 291 3.63 10.66 -22.17
CA TYR A 291 4.36 10.38 -20.96
C TYR A 291 3.72 9.24 -20.17
N PHE A 292 4.57 8.39 -19.62
CA PHE A 292 4.23 7.31 -18.72
C PHE A 292 5.21 7.31 -17.55
N ALA A 293 4.71 7.15 -16.34
CA ALA A 293 5.53 6.97 -15.16
C ALA A 293 4.81 6.17 -14.09
N ILE A 294 5.60 5.48 -13.28
CA ILE A 294 5.13 4.76 -12.12
C ILE A 294 5.81 5.34 -10.89
N GLY A 295 5.10 5.34 -9.77
CA GLY A 295 5.53 5.91 -8.50
C GLY A 295 5.16 7.39 -8.37
N SER A 296 5.57 7.95 -7.25
CA SER A 296 5.27 9.33 -6.88
C SER A 296 6.53 10.18 -6.72
N GLY A 297 6.38 11.51 -6.77
CA GLY A 297 7.44 12.46 -6.44
C GLY A 297 7.57 13.64 -7.41
N ASP A 298 8.24 14.70 -6.96
CA ASP A 298 8.32 15.99 -7.67
C ASP A 298 8.93 15.91 -9.08
N ARG A 299 9.83 14.95 -9.31
CA ARG A 299 10.39 14.72 -10.65
C ARG A 299 9.31 14.25 -11.64
N ILE A 300 8.42 13.35 -11.19
CA ILE A 300 7.31 12.84 -12.01
C ILE A 300 6.32 13.96 -12.29
N ILE A 301 5.95 14.74 -11.27
CA ILE A 301 5.01 15.88 -11.43
C ILE A 301 5.53 16.91 -12.43
N ARG A 302 6.83 17.28 -12.36
CA ARG A 302 7.45 18.16 -13.35
C ARG A 302 7.44 17.59 -14.77
N LYS A 303 7.56 16.27 -14.92
CA LYS A 303 7.52 15.61 -16.22
C LYS A 303 6.10 15.51 -16.78
N ILE A 304 5.09 15.30 -15.92
CA ILE A 304 3.67 15.42 -16.28
C ILE A 304 3.39 16.83 -16.79
N GLU A 305 3.79 17.87 -16.04
CA GLU A 305 3.63 19.27 -16.46
C GLU A 305 4.31 19.56 -17.80
N LYS A 306 5.52 19.06 -18.01
CA LYS A 306 6.22 19.18 -19.29
C LYS A 306 5.45 18.51 -20.43
N ALA A 307 4.91 17.32 -20.23
CA ALA A 307 4.15 16.60 -21.24
C ALA A 307 2.83 17.31 -21.59
N ILE A 308 2.12 17.85 -20.59
CA ILE A 308 0.92 18.67 -20.83
C ILE A 308 1.25 19.87 -21.73
N ASN A 309 2.42 20.50 -21.54
CA ASN A 309 2.85 21.69 -22.28
C ASN A 309 3.57 21.38 -23.62
N ASN A 310 3.80 20.12 -23.96
CA ASN A 310 4.35 19.77 -25.26
C ASN A 310 3.31 20.10 -26.36
N LYS A 311 3.78 20.75 -27.43
CA LYS A 311 2.96 21.15 -28.58
C LYS A 311 2.46 19.95 -29.37
#